data_AF-A0A426Z8G3-F1
#
_entry.id   AF-A0A426Z8G3-F1
#
_cell.length_a   1.000
_cell.length_b   1.000
_cell.length_c   1.000
_cell.angle_alpha   90.00
_cell.angle_beta   90.00
_cell.angle_gamma   90.00
#
_symmetry.space_group_name_H-M   'P 1'
#
loop_
_entity.id
_entity.type
_entity.pdbx_description
1 polymer ?
#
loop_
_entity_poly.entity_id
_entity_poly.type
_entity_poly.pdbx_seq_one_letter_code
_entity_poly.pdbx_strand_id
1 'polypeptide(L)'
;MFSFFGRMVMVGAVKWVDEVIPDAPYAITEKFMKKLFTEYNIDYIIHGDDPCLLPDGTDAYALAKKAGRYKQIKRTEGVSSTDIVGTHSALAFAFLFRTRFFLVSNLIILDHAFVRHMGPGPDSRIIYIDGAFDLFHAGHVEVTFLICLLFILSYGLTLQEESNPYAVPMDMGIYKQLKSPLDITTSTIIKRIVSNHESYQNTSLPLLQKRNEKKEASERRYYENKSYVAGD
;
A
#
# COMPACT_ATOMS: atom_id res chain seq x y z
N MET A 1 -4.10 3.83 -14.40
CA MET A 1 -3.38 4.39 -13.23
C MET A 1 -4.37 4.62 -12.09
N PHE A 2 -3.97 4.41 -10.82
CA PHE A 2 -4.85 4.70 -9.67
C PHE A 2 -5.02 6.21 -9.47
N SER A 3 -6.21 6.64 -9.04
CA SER A 3 -6.48 8.06 -8.78
C SER A 3 -5.68 8.57 -7.58
N PHE A 4 -5.42 9.89 -7.55
CA PHE A 4 -4.79 10.54 -6.40
C PHE A 4 -5.57 10.26 -5.10
N PHE A 5 -6.89 10.49 -5.13
CA PHE A 5 -7.77 10.22 -3.99
C PHE A 5 -7.70 8.76 -3.51
N GLY A 6 -7.73 7.79 -4.43
CA GLY A 6 -7.64 6.38 -4.06
C GLY A 6 -6.33 6.02 -3.37
N ARG A 7 -5.22 6.68 -3.71
CA ARG A 7 -3.93 6.51 -3.01
C ARG A 7 -3.98 7.11 -1.61
N MET A 8 -4.56 8.29 -1.44
CA MET A 8 -4.70 8.95 -0.14
C MET A 8 -5.50 8.09 0.84
N VAL A 9 -6.63 7.53 0.39
CA VAL A 9 -7.46 6.61 1.19
C VAL A 9 -6.66 5.40 1.65
N MET A 10 -5.88 4.79 0.75
CA MET A 10 -5.07 3.62 1.10
C MET A 10 -3.98 3.93 2.11
N VAL A 11 -3.27 5.06 1.96
CA VAL A 11 -2.21 5.45 2.89
C VAL A 11 -2.79 5.79 4.26
N GLY A 12 -3.90 6.53 4.31
CA GLY A 12 -4.55 6.91 5.57
C GLY A 12 -5.20 5.75 6.32
N ALA A 13 -5.49 4.64 5.64
CA ALA A 13 -6.04 3.44 6.28
C ALA A 13 -4.99 2.55 6.95
N VAL A 14 -3.70 2.84 6.76
CA VAL A 14 -2.62 2.11 7.43
C VAL A 14 -2.61 2.50 8.91
N LYS A 15 -2.75 1.53 9.81
CA LYS A 15 -2.91 1.75 11.26
C LYS A 15 -1.79 2.55 11.96
N TRP A 16 -0.65 2.72 11.31
CA TRP A 16 0.51 3.46 11.80
C TRP A 16 0.61 4.89 11.23
N VAL A 17 -0.33 5.27 10.36
CA VAL A 17 -0.40 6.59 9.74
C VAL A 17 -1.42 7.43 10.49
N ASP A 18 -0.97 8.55 11.06
CA ASP A 18 -1.84 9.50 11.73
C ASP A 18 -2.41 10.56 10.75
N GLU A 19 -1.56 11.08 9.87
CA GLU A 19 -1.92 12.11 8.88
C GLU A 19 -1.27 11.82 7.52
N VAL A 20 -1.97 12.15 6.44
CA VAL A 20 -1.45 12.08 5.07
C VAL A 20 -1.32 13.48 4.49
N ILE A 21 -0.10 13.89 4.17
CA ILE A 21 0.18 15.18 3.52
C ILE A 21 -0.04 15.04 2.01
N PRO A 22 -1.04 15.72 1.40
CA PRO A 22 -1.29 15.67 -0.03
C PRO A 22 -0.22 16.43 -0.83
N ASP A 23 -0.11 16.10 -2.11
CA ASP A 23 0.70 16.84 -3.10
C ASP A 23 2.17 17.05 -2.68
N ALA A 24 2.73 16.09 -1.95
CA ALA A 24 4.15 16.10 -1.60
C ALA A 24 5.02 16.08 -2.89
N PRO A 25 6.01 16.99 -3.00
CA PRO A 25 6.88 17.04 -4.17
C PRO A 25 7.75 15.79 -4.25
N TYR A 26 8.14 15.41 -5.47
CA TYR A 26 9.01 14.24 -5.68
C TYR A 26 10.39 14.40 -5.02
N ALA A 27 10.97 15.60 -5.08
CA ALA A 27 12.22 15.94 -4.42
C ALA A 27 11.94 16.73 -3.13
N ILE A 28 12.71 16.45 -2.06
CA ILE A 28 12.64 17.26 -0.84
C ILE A 28 13.33 18.60 -1.11
N THR A 29 12.54 19.62 -1.43
CA THR A 29 13.01 20.99 -1.63
C THR A 29 13.21 21.71 -0.30
N GLU A 30 14.00 22.78 -0.25
CA GLU A 30 14.14 23.60 0.96
C GLU A 30 12.80 24.14 1.47
N LYS A 31 11.92 24.58 0.56
CA LYS A 31 10.59 25.09 0.91
C LYS A 31 9.75 24.00 1.58
N PHE A 32 9.73 22.80 1.00
CA PHE A 32 8.97 21.68 1.57
C PHE A 32 9.57 21.18 2.87
N MET A 33 10.90 21.12 2.95
CA MET A 33 11.62 20.74 4.17
C MET A 33 11.34 21.70 5.34
N LYS A 34 11.28 23.02 5.08
CA LYS A 34 10.82 24.00 6.08
C LYS A 34 9.41 23.68 6.54
N LYS A 35 8.47 23.50 5.60
CA LYS A 35 7.09 23.11 5.91
C LYS A 35 7.02 21.88 6.82
N LEU A 36 7.74 20.82 6.48
CA LEU A 36 7.80 19.58 7.26
C LEU A 36 8.25 19.82 8.71
N PHE A 37 9.33 20.59 8.90
CA PHE A 37 9.92 20.76 10.23
C PHE A 37 9.32 21.89 11.07
N THR A 38 8.70 22.89 10.44
CA THR A 38 8.13 24.04 11.16
C THR A 38 6.62 23.96 11.30
N GLU A 39 5.91 23.55 10.26
CA GLU A 39 4.45 23.50 10.27
C GLU A 39 3.94 22.13 10.75
N TYR A 40 4.52 21.04 10.21
CA TYR A 40 4.14 19.67 10.60
C TYR A 40 4.94 19.14 11.80
N ASN A 41 5.96 19.87 12.25
CA ASN A 41 6.79 19.54 13.41
C ASN A 41 7.33 18.09 13.39
N ILE A 42 7.77 17.60 12.23
CA ILE A 42 8.35 16.25 12.13
C ILE A 42 9.82 16.26 12.59
N ASP A 43 10.30 15.15 13.16
CA ASP A 43 11.70 15.03 13.57
C ASP A 43 12.60 14.48 12.45
N TYR A 44 12.10 13.48 11.73
CA TYR A 44 12.87 12.71 10.76
C TYR A 44 12.06 12.41 9.49
N ILE A 45 12.77 12.33 8.37
CA ILE A 45 12.28 11.77 7.11
C ILE A 45 12.81 10.34 7.00
N ILE A 46 11.92 9.37 6.79
CA ILE A 46 12.26 7.95 6.69
C ILE A 46 11.98 7.46 5.26
N HIS A 47 12.93 6.73 4.67
CA HIS A 47 12.74 6.11 3.36
C HIS A 47 13.44 4.73 3.30
N GLY A 48 13.09 3.92 2.29
CA GLY A 48 13.83 2.69 1.98
C GLY A 48 15.30 2.97 1.62
N ASP A 49 16.11 1.93 1.66
CA ASP A 49 17.54 1.95 1.34
C ASP A 49 17.85 2.02 -0.18
N ASP A 50 16.83 1.89 -1.02
CA ASP A 50 16.93 2.07 -2.48
C ASP A 50 17.35 3.51 -2.86
N PRO A 51 18.20 3.68 -3.88
CA PRO A 51 18.64 4.99 -4.35
C PRO A 51 17.49 5.77 -5.00
N CYS A 52 17.25 6.99 -4.50
CA CYS A 52 16.24 7.89 -5.04
C CYS A 52 16.92 9.05 -5.78
N LEU A 53 17.18 8.85 -7.07
CA LEU A 53 17.92 9.79 -7.89
C LEU A 53 16.99 10.65 -8.77
N LEU A 54 17.28 11.96 -8.82
CA LEU A 54 16.65 12.93 -9.70
C LEU A 54 17.16 12.79 -11.15
N PRO A 55 16.51 13.44 -12.15
CA PRO A 55 16.93 13.35 -13.56
C PRO A 55 18.39 13.76 -13.83
N ASP A 56 18.95 14.61 -12.99
CA ASP A 56 20.35 15.07 -13.04
C ASP A 56 21.33 14.14 -12.30
N GLY A 57 20.84 13.05 -11.71
CA GLY A 57 21.61 12.08 -10.94
C GLY A 57 21.82 12.45 -9.48
N THR A 58 21.29 13.59 -9.01
CA THR A 58 21.40 14.01 -7.61
C THR A 58 20.42 13.25 -6.71
N ASP A 59 20.74 13.15 -5.42
CA ASP A 59 19.91 12.46 -4.43
C ASP A 59 18.71 13.32 -4.01
N ALA A 60 17.50 12.80 -4.17
CA ALA A 60 16.25 13.47 -3.83
C ALA A 60 16.12 13.86 -2.33
N TYR A 61 16.91 13.22 -1.47
CA TYR A 61 16.95 13.44 -0.01
C TYR A 61 18.25 14.11 0.46
N ALA A 62 19.10 14.61 -0.44
CA ALA A 62 20.40 15.20 -0.10
C ALA A 62 20.29 16.28 1.00
N LEU A 63 19.28 17.15 0.92
CA LEU A 63 19.05 18.21 1.92
C LEU A 63 18.72 17.64 3.30
N ALA A 64 17.84 16.64 3.38
CA ALA A 64 17.46 16.00 4.63
C ALA A 64 18.62 15.24 5.27
N LYS A 65 19.44 14.56 4.44
CA LYS A 65 20.66 13.88 4.87
C LYS A 65 21.68 14.86 5.44
N LYS A 66 21.95 15.97 4.73
CA LYS A 66 22.87 17.02 5.19
C LYS A 66 22.42 17.65 6.51
N ALA A 67 21.11 17.75 6.74
CA ALA A 67 20.54 18.26 7.99
C ALA A 67 20.57 17.23 9.15
N GLY A 68 21.02 15.99 8.93
CA GLY A 68 21.00 14.93 9.94
C GLY A 68 19.59 14.42 10.28
N ARG A 69 18.58 14.76 9.47
CA ARG A 69 17.15 14.46 9.71
C ARG A 69 16.60 13.39 8.77
N TYR A 70 17.45 12.47 8.33
CA TYR A 70 17.09 11.38 7.43
C TYR A 70 17.45 10.03 8.06
N LYS A 71 16.53 9.06 7.98
CA LYS A 71 16.71 7.68 8.44
C LYS A 71 16.35 6.70 7.32
N GLN A 72 16.98 5.53 7.34
CA GLN A 72 16.74 4.48 6.35
C GLN A 72 16.14 3.25 7.01
N ILE A 73 15.22 2.60 6.31
CA ILE A 73 14.70 1.28 6.66
C ILE A 73 15.02 0.30 5.55
N LYS A 74 15.29 -0.96 5.93
CA LYS A 74 15.53 -2.02 4.94
C LYS A 74 14.26 -2.33 4.18
N ARG A 75 14.42 -2.63 2.90
CA ARG A 75 13.33 -3.12 2.06
C ARG A 75 12.71 -4.40 2.63
N THR A 76 11.38 -4.49 2.62
CA THR A 76 10.66 -5.72 2.97
C THR A 76 10.88 -6.77 1.88
N GLU A 77 11.36 -7.95 2.28
CA GLU A 77 11.59 -9.06 1.36
C GLU A 77 10.27 -9.73 0.91
N GLY A 78 10.27 -10.28 -0.29
CA GLY A 78 9.17 -11.11 -0.80
C GLY A 78 8.01 -10.36 -1.46
N VAL A 79 8.01 -9.02 -1.48
CA VAL A 79 6.96 -8.22 -2.15
C VAL A 79 7.54 -7.02 -2.89
N SER A 80 7.25 -6.90 -4.19
CA SER A 80 7.49 -5.68 -4.96
C SER A 80 6.39 -5.41 -5.98
N SER A 81 6.24 -4.16 -6.41
CA SER A 81 5.28 -3.81 -7.47
C SER A 81 5.57 -4.55 -8.78
N THR A 82 6.85 -4.81 -9.07
CA THR A 82 7.28 -5.58 -10.24
C THR A 82 6.87 -7.04 -10.13
N ASP A 83 7.03 -7.65 -8.95
CA ASP A 83 6.61 -9.04 -8.71
C ASP A 83 5.09 -9.17 -8.85
N ILE A 84 4.34 -8.20 -8.32
CA ILE A 84 2.88 -8.16 -8.47
C ILE A 84 2.54 -8.13 -9.95
N VAL A 85 3.07 -7.18 -10.73
CA VAL A 85 2.79 -7.08 -12.18
C VAL A 85 3.18 -8.36 -12.94
N GLY A 86 4.38 -8.91 -12.70
CA GLY A 86 4.89 -10.11 -13.37
C GLY A 86 4.09 -11.38 -13.08
N THR A 87 3.35 -11.42 -11.97
CA THR A 87 2.55 -12.59 -11.55
C THR A 87 1.26 -12.77 -12.37
N HIS A 88 0.86 -11.81 -13.23
CA HIS A 88 -0.45 -11.80 -13.91
C HIS A 88 -0.55 -12.64 -15.21
N SER A 89 0.38 -13.55 -15.51
CA SER A 89 0.13 -14.58 -16.54
C SER A 89 -0.77 -15.68 -15.95
N ALA A 90 -1.99 -15.78 -16.50
CA ALA A 90 -3.18 -16.35 -15.85
C ALA A 90 -3.13 -17.83 -15.37
N LEU A 91 -2.09 -18.60 -15.66
CA LEU A 91 -1.99 -20.02 -15.26
C LEU A 91 -1.05 -20.26 -14.06
N ALA A 92 -0.15 -19.33 -13.76
CA ALA A 92 0.80 -19.44 -12.64
C ALA A 92 0.23 -18.94 -11.30
N PHE A 93 -0.89 -18.19 -11.35
CA PHE A 93 -1.53 -17.53 -10.22
C PHE A 93 -2.06 -18.51 -9.16
N ALA A 94 -2.58 -19.67 -9.55
CA ALA A 94 -3.15 -20.63 -8.60
C ALA A 94 -2.09 -21.44 -7.82
N PHE A 95 -0.89 -21.63 -8.39
CA PHE A 95 0.10 -22.58 -7.86
C PHE A 95 1.24 -21.92 -7.07
N LEU A 96 1.73 -20.75 -7.51
CA LEU A 96 2.83 -20.03 -6.85
C LEU A 96 2.37 -19.14 -5.68
N PHE A 97 1.13 -18.62 -5.73
CA PHE A 97 0.58 -17.77 -4.68
C PHE A 97 0.34 -18.54 -3.38
N ARG A 98 -0.06 -19.81 -3.48
CA ARG A 98 -0.38 -20.67 -2.33
C ARG A 98 0.85 -21.13 -1.53
N THR A 99 2.05 -21.11 -2.12
CA THR A 99 3.27 -21.63 -1.48
C THR A 99 4.23 -20.53 -1.01
N ARG A 100 4.43 -19.46 -1.78
CA ARG A 100 5.38 -18.38 -1.41
C ARG A 100 4.82 -17.33 -0.46
N PHE A 101 3.57 -16.88 -0.66
CA PHE A 101 2.95 -15.91 0.25
C PHE A 101 2.51 -16.53 1.58
N PHE A 102 2.16 -17.81 1.59
CA PHE A 102 1.75 -18.52 2.81
C PHE A 102 2.85 -18.59 3.87
N LEU A 103 4.12 -18.70 3.48
CA LEU A 103 5.25 -18.68 4.41
C LEU A 103 5.51 -17.27 4.97
N VAL A 104 5.37 -16.23 4.14
CA VAL A 104 5.58 -14.83 4.55
C VAL A 104 4.42 -14.32 5.40
N SER A 105 3.17 -14.66 5.06
CA SER A 105 2.00 -14.25 5.85
C SER A 105 1.99 -14.88 7.23
N ASN A 106 2.33 -16.17 7.37
CA ASN A 106 2.46 -16.79 8.69
C ASN A 106 3.59 -16.17 9.52
N LEU A 107 4.72 -15.78 8.92
CA LEU A 107 5.82 -15.12 9.62
C LEU A 107 5.46 -13.68 10.06
N ILE A 108 4.73 -12.93 9.22
CA ILE A 108 4.29 -11.55 9.53
C ILE A 108 3.09 -11.53 10.48
N ILE A 109 2.17 -12.50 10.41
CA ILE A 109 1.02 -12.58 11.33
C ILE A 109 1.49 -12.96 12.74
N LEU A 110 2.55 -13.77 12.86
CA LEU A 110 3.21 -14.05 14.14
C LEU A 110 4.06 -12.88 14.65
N ASP A 111 4.37 -11.90 13.79
CA ASP A 111 4.99 -10.66 14.24
C ASP A 111 3.94 -9.82 14.99
N HIS A 112 4.10 -9.75 16.31
CA HIS A 112 3.27 -8.95 17.21
C HIS A 112 3.12 -7.49 16.78
N ALA A 113 4.03 -6.96 15.93
CA ALA A 113 3.90 -5.62 15.38
C ALA A 113 2.67 -5.46 14.47
N PHE A 114 2.24 -6.48 13.72
CA PHE A 114 1.15 -6.37 12.74
C PHE A 114 -0.25 -6.56 13.35
N VAL A 115 -0.40 -7.38 14.38
CA VAL A 115 -1.70 -7.66 15.01
C VAL A 115 -1.85 -6.86 16.32
N ARG A 116 -2.94 -6.11 16.47
CA ARG A 116 -3.30 -5.56 17.79
C ARG A 116 -3.85 -6.70 18.66
N HIS A 117 -3.18 -6.99 19.76
CA HIS A 117 -3.54 -8.08 20.69
C HIS A 117 -4.58 -7.64 21.75
N MET A 118 -5.42 -6.66 21.42
CA MET A 118 -6.47 -6.21 22.35
C MET A 118 -7.76 -6.97 22.06
N GLY A 119 -8.22 -7.72 23.06
CA GLY A 119 -9.56 -8.32 23.02
C GLY A 119 -10.65 -7.23 23.02
N PRO A 120 -11.87 -7.58 22.59
CA PRO A 120 -13.01 -6.68 22.70
C PRO A 120 -13.24 -6.29 24.17
N GLY A 121 -13.50 -5.01 24.44
CA GLY A 121 -13.93 -4.57 25.76
C GLY A 121 -15.33 -5.08 26.11
N PRO A 122 -15.77 -4.99 27.37
CA PRO A 122 -17.04 -5.55 27.84
C PRO A 122 -18.27 -5.12 27.02
N ASP A 123 -18.27 -3.87 26.54
CA ASP A 123 -19.38 -3.28 25.78
C ASP A 123 -19.10 -3.20 24.27
N SER A 124 -18.06 -3.90 23.79
CA SER A 124 -17.70 -3.88 22.37
C SER A 124 -18.67 -4.71 21.54
N ARG A 125 -19.17 -4.12 20.45
CA ARG A 125 -19.88 -4.88 19.42
C ARG A 125 -18.86 -5.59 18.53
N ILE A 126 -18.94 -6.92 18.49
CA ILE A 126 -18.09 -7.74 17.64
C ILE A 126 -18.75 -7.90 16.27
N ILE A 127 -18.00 -7.65 15.20
CA ILE A 127 -18.47 -7.73 13.82
C ILE A 127 -17.58 -8.72 13.07
N TYR A 128 -18.20 -9.68 12.39
CA TYR A 128 -17.53 -10.62 11.51
C TYR A 128 -17.69 -10.18 10.06
N ILE A 129 -16.61 -10.27 9.29
CA ILE A 129 -16.57 -9.98 7.86
C ILE A 129 -15.65 -11.03 7.23
N ASP A 130 -16.08 -11.62 6.12
CA ASP A 130 -15.27 -12.52 5.32
C ASP A 130 -15.27 -12.13 3.84
N GLY A 131 -14.35 -12.75 3.11
CA GLY A 131 -14.08 -12.47 1.72
C GLY A 131 -12.68 -12.93 1.33
N ALA A 132 -12.36 -12.89 0.04
CA ALA A 132 -11.02 -13.21 -0.43
C ALA A 132 -9.98 -12.18 0.01
N PHE A 133 -10.36 -10.89 0.04
CA PHE A 133 -9.46 -9.76 0.30
C PHE A 133 -8.20 -9.73 -0.60
N ASP A 134 -8.30 -10.33 -1.80
CA ASP A 134 -7.22 -10.37 -2.79
C ASP A 134 -6.88 -8.97 -3.33
N LEU A 135 -5.58 -8.69 -3.43
CA LEU A 135 -5.06 -7.36 -3.80
C LEU A 135 -5.73 -6.24 -3.00
N PHE A 136 -5.63 -6.30 -1.66
CA PHE A 136 -6.25 -5.35 -0.74
C PHE A 136 -6.17 -3.89 -1.24
N HIS A 137 -7.32 -3.21 -1.30
CA HIS A 137 -7.51 -2.00 -2.10
C HIS A 137 -8.59 -1.08 -1.53
N ALA A 138 -8.75 0.12 -2.10
CA ALA A 138 -9.59 1.18 -1.52
C ALA A 138 -11.06 0.76 -1.31
N GLY A 139 -11.61 -0.10 -2.17
CA GLY A 139 -12.95 -0.68 -1.95
C GLY A 139 -13.07 -1.47 -0.64
N HIS A 140 -12.07 -2.27 -0.27
CA HIS A 140 -12.06 -3.01 0.99
C HIS A 140 -11.97 -2.06 2.19
N VAL A 141 -11.09 -1.06 2.10
CA VAL A 141 -10.91 -0.01 3.12
C VAL A 141 -12.22 0.75 3.36
N GLU A 142 -12.88 1.19 2.30
CA GLU A 142 -14.10 1.99 2.40
C GLU A 142 -15.25 1.21 3.06
N VAL A 143 -15.39 -0.09 2.75
CA VAL A 143 -16.36 -0.96 3.42
C VAL A 143 -16.04 -1.07 4.91
N THR A 144 -14.77 -1.19 5.31
CA THR A 144 -14.40 -1.22 6.73
C THR A 144 -14.70 0.10 7.45
N PHE A 145 -14.55 1.24 6.79
CA PHE A 145 -14.97 2.54 7.32
C PHE A 145 -16.49 2.66 7.45
N LEU A 146 -17.25 2.20 6.46
CA LEU A 146 -18.71 2.18 6.52
C LEU A 146 -19.23 1.29 7.65
N ILE A 147 -18.56 0.17 7.93
CA ILE A 147 -18.85 -0.67 9.09
C ILE A 147 -18.60 0.09 10.39
N CYS A 148 -17.54 0.90 10.49
CA CYS A 148 -17.34 1.72 11.68
C CYS A 148 -18.43 2.79 11.83
N LEU A 149 -18.90 3.39 10.73
CA LEU A 149 -19.86 4.50 10.74
C LEU A 149 -21.33 4.03 10.92
N LEU A 150 -21.76 2.99 10.21
CA LEU A 150 -23.15 2.52 10.17
C LEU A 150 -23.60 1.79 11.44
N PHE A 151 -22.68 1.54 12.38
CA PHE A 151 -23.03 0.98 13.68
C PHE A 151 -23.27 2.07 14.74
N ILE A 152 -23.09 3.35 14.39
CA ILE A 152 -23.64 4.52 15.11
C ILE A 152 -25.10 4.78 14.70
N LEU A 153 -25.51 4.38 13.49
CA LEU A 153 -26.84 4.68 12.91
C LEU A 153 -27.58 3.39 12.54
N SER A 154 -28.40 2.89 13.47
CA SER A 154 -29.20 1.67 13.33
C SER A 154 -30.17 1.74 12.14
N TYR A 155 -29.85 1.07 11.04
CA TYR A 155 -30.80 0.80 9.95
C TYR A 155 -30.63 -0.63 9.41
N GLY A 156 -31.74 -1.29 9.14
CA GLY A 156 -31.82 -2.68 8.66
C GLY A 156 -32.39 -2.77 7.25
N LEU A 157 -31.89 -3.73 6.47
CA LEU A 157 -32.53 -4.24 5.27
C LEU A 157 -31.99 -5.65 4.97
N THR A 158 -32.90 -6.56 4.65
CA THR A 158 -32.63 -7.97 4.31
C THR A 158 -33.21 -8.27 2.92
N LEU A 159 -32.49 -9.09 2.15
CA LEU A 159 -32.95 -9.71 0.90
C LEU A 159 -32.60 -11.20 0.94
N GLN A 160 -33.51 -12.03 0.42
CA GLN A 160 -33.43 -13.51 0.39
C GLN A 160 -33.14 -14.02 -1.02
N GLU A 161 -32.24 -15.01 -1.14
CA GLU A 161 -32.15 -15.97 -2.26
C GLU A 161 -31.53 -17.31 -1.78
N GLU A 162 -31.82 -18.41 -2.50
CA GLU A 162 -31.50 -19.80 -2.14
C GLU A 162 -30.03 -20.20 -2.39
N SER A 163 -29.50 -21.03 -1.48
CA SER A 163 -28.07 -21.41 -1.28
C SER A 163 -27.14 -20.29 -0.82
N ASN A 164 -27.67 -19.36 -0.04
CA ASN A 164 -26.88 -18.27 0.53
C ASN A 164 -25.89 -18.78 1.61
N PRO A 165 -24.55 -18.58 1.45
CA PRO A 165 -23.58 -18.94 2.50
C PRO A 165 -23.80 -18.15 3.81
N TYR A 166 -24.58 -17.06 3.75
CA TYR A 166 -25.02 -16.26 4.90
C TYR A 166 -26.43 -16.60 5.38
N ALA A 167 -27.02 -17.74 4.99
CA ALA A 167 -28.36 -18.15 5.43
C ALA A 167 -28.47 -18.22 6.96
N VAL A 168 -27.49 -18.81 7.65
CA VAL A 168 -27.47 -18.90 9.11
C VAL A 168 -27.50 -17.52 9.79
N PRO A 169 -26.59 -16.57 9.51
CA PRO A 169 -26.68 -15.23 10.11
C PRO A 169 -27.93 -14.43 9.67
N MET A 170 -28.51 -14.73 8.50
CA MET A 170 -29.81 -14.17 8.09
C MET A 170 -30.95 -14.70 8.95
N ASP A 171 -31.02 -16.01 9.17
CA ASP A 171 -32.04 -16.66 10.01
C ASP A 171 -31.94 -16.20 11.48
N MET A 172 -30.72 -15.92 11.94
CA MET A 172 -30.46 -15.32 13.25
C MET A 172 -30.85 -13.84 13.34
N GLY A 173 -31.20 -13.18 12.23
CA GLY A 173 -31.54 -11.75 12.19
C GLY A 173 -30.36 -10.81 12.43
N ILE A 174 -29.12 -11.30 12.32
CA ILE A 174 -27.88 -10.53 12.58
C ILE A 174 -27.12 -10.15 11.31
N TYR A 175 -27.55 -10.65 10.14
CA TYR A 175 -26.94 -10.32 8.86
C TYR A 175 -27.32 -8.90 8.42
N LYS A 176 -26.32 -8.15 7.93
CA LYS A 176 -26.52 -6.83 7.32
C LYS A 176 -25.66 -6.70 6.08
N GLN A 177 -26.32 -6.47 4.93
CA GLN A 177 -25.62 -6.19 3.68
C GLN A 177 -25.23 -4.71 3.61
N LEU A 178 -23.97 -4.45 3.27
CA LEU A 178 -23.47 -3.12 3.01
C LEU A 178 -23.08 -3.00 1.54
N LYS A 179 -23.50 -1.89 0.91
CA LYS A 179 -23.08 -1.57 -0.46
C LYS A 179 -21.82 -0.72 -0.41
N SER A 180 -20.75 -1.19 -1.03
CA SER A 180 -19.55 -0.37 -1.26
C SER A 180 -19.92 0.85 -2.12
N PRO A 181 -19.44 2.06 -1.77
CA PRO A 181 -19.64 3.24 -2.60
C PRO A 181 -18.64 3.29 -3.76
N LEU A 182 -17.62 2.41 -3.75
CA LEU A 182 -16.61 2.29 -4.80
C LEU A 182 -16.85 1.04 -5.65
N ASP A 183 -16.82 1.22 -6.97
CA ASP A 183 -16.94 0.15 -7.98
C ASP A 183 -15.59 -0.50 -8.33
N ILE A 184 -14.65 -0.50 -7.38
CA ILE A 184 -13.33 -1.10 -7.53
C ILE A 184 -13.34 -2.55 -7.03
N THR A 185 -12.78 -3.45 -7.82
CA THR A 185 -12.70 -4.88 -7.54
C THR A 185 -11.33 -5.39 -7.96
N THR A 186 -10.92 -6.56 -7.47
CA THR A 186 -9.68 -7.22 -7.90
C THR A 186 -9.61 -7.36 -9.42
N SER A 187 -10.72 -7.73 -10.08
CA SER A 187 -10.76 -7.87 -11.54
C SER A 187 -10.60 -6.54 -12.29
N THR A 188 -11.21 -5.45 -11.80
CA THR A 188 -11.02 -4.12 -12.41
C THR A 188 -9.61 -3.58 -12.17
N ILE A 189 -8.97 -3.92 -11.05
CA ILE A 189 -7.57 -3.59 -10.79
C ILE A 189 -6.65 -4.34 -11.75
N ILE A 190 -6.83 -5.66 -11.90
CA ILE A 190 -6.01 -6.47 -12.81
C ILE A 190 -6.11 -5.91 -14.24
N LYS A 191 -7.33 -5.66 -14.73
CA LYS A 191 -7.55 -5.05 -16.06
C LYS A 191 -6.82 -3.70 -16.19
N ARG A 192 -6.88 -2.85 -15.17
CA ARG A 192 -6.18 -1.56 -15.16
C ARG A 192 -4.66 -1.72 -15.16
N ILE A 193 -4.11 -2.69 -14.43
CA ILE A 193 -2.67 -2.97 -14.39
C ILE A 193 -2.19 -3.44 -15.76
N VAL A 194 -2.88 -4.42 -16.36
CA VAL A 194 -2.53 -4.97 -17.68
C VAL A 194 -2.59 -3.89 -18.75
N SER A 195 -3.69 -3.14 -18.84
CA SER A 195 -3.83 -2.05 -19.81
C SER A 195 -2.78 -0.94 -19.63
N ASN A 196 -2.45 -0.58 -18.38
CA ASN A 196 -1.36 0.35 -18.12
C ASN A 196 0.00 -0.22 -18.52
N HIS A 197 0.24 -1.51 -18.30
CA HIS A 197 1.49 -2.17 -18.66
C HIS A 197 1.69 -2.22 -20.17
N GLU A 198 0.66 -2.61 -20.92
CA GLU A 198 0.65 -2.57 -22.39
C GLU A 198 0.88 -1.15 -22.91
N SER A 199 0.20 -0.16 -22.32
CA SER A 199 0.40 1.25 -22.65
C SER A 199 1.84 1.69 -22.37
N TYR A 200 2.40 1.31 -21.22
CA TYR A 200 3.77 1.60 -20.83
C TYR A 200 4.77 0.96 -21.79
N GLN A 201 4.59 -0.32 -22.14
CA GLN A 201 5.42 -1.03 -23.11
C GLN A 201 5.41 -0.36 -24.49
N ASN A 202 4.23 0.02 -24.97
CA ASN A 202 4.05 0.54 -26.32
C ASN A 202 4.45 2.01 -26.47
N THR A 203 4.34 2.83 -25.42
CA THR A 203 4.56 4.29 -25.51
C THR A 203 5.80 4.77 -24.78
N SER A 204 5.98 4.33 -23.53
CA SER A 204 6.91 4.93 -22.59
C SER A 204 8.23 4.16 -22.52
N LEU A 205 8.19 2.83 -22.67
CA LEU A 205 9.36 1.95 -22.60
C LEU A 205 10.48 2.35 -23.56
N PRO A 206 10.21 2.64 -24.86
CA PRO A 206 11.28 2.98 -25.80
C PRO A 206 11.98 4.31 -25.44
N LEU A 207 11.25 5.25 -24.86
CA LEU A 207 11.79 6.52 -24.37
C LEU A 207 12.51 6.38 -23.04
N LEU A 208 12.01 5.49 -22.17
CA LEU A 208 12.55 5.24 -20.84
C LEU A 208 13.76 4.32 -20.86
N GLN A 209 13.93 3.44 -21.84
CA GLN A 209 15.14 2.61 -21.98
C GLN A 209 16.40 3.48 -22.00
N LYS A 210 16.39 4.55 -22.81
CA LYS A 210 17.47 5.55 -22.86
C LYS A 210 17.68 6.31 -21.55
N ARG A 211 16.63 6.50 -20.74
CA ARG A 211 16.71 7.15 -19.42
C ARG A 211 17.20 6.17 -18.35
N ASN A 212 16.76 4.92 -18.41
CA ASN A 212 17.09 3.85 -17.49
C ASN A 212 18.55 3.44 -17.64
N GLU A 213 19.10 3.37 -18.86
CA GLU A 213 20.54 3.17 -19.09
C GLU A 213 21.39 4.25 -18.40
N LYS A 214 20.97 5.53 -18.50
CA LYS A 214 21.64 6.64 -17.79
C LYS A 214 21.51 6.52 -16.27
N LYS A 215 20.33 6.10 -15.79
CA LYS A 215 20.06 5.90 -14.36
C LYS A 215 20.86 4.72 -13.79
N GLU A 216 20.87 3.58 -14.47
CA GLU A 216 21.66 2.39 -14.10
C GLU A 216 23.15 2.70 -14.07
N ALA A 217 23.67 3.48 -15.02
CA ALA A 217 25.05 3.96 -14.98
C ALA A 217 25.33 4.84 -13.75
N SER A 218 24.38 5.70 -13.37
CA SER A 218 24.47 6.54 -12.17
C SER A 218 24.40 5.72 -10.88
N GLU A 219 23.48 4.76 -10.79
CA GLU A 219 23.33 3.85 -9.64
C GLU A 219 24.57 2.96 -9.46
N ARG A 220 25.11 2.42 -10.55
CA ARG A 220 26.35 1.63 -10.52
C ARG A 220 27.52 2.45 -9.99
N ARG A 221 27.68 3.68 -10.49
CA ARG A 221 28.70 4.63 -9.99
C ARG A 221 28.49 4.99 -8.52
N TYR A 222 27.25 5.09 -8.06
CA TYR A 222 26.94 5.31 -6.64
C TYR A 222 27.37 4.14 -5.76
N TYR A 223 27.05 2.90 -6.14
CA TYR A 223 27.43 1.71 -5.37
C TYR A 223 28.93 1.41 -5.39
N GLU A 224 29.63 1.70 -6.50
CA GLU A 224 31.09 1.55 -6.61
C GLU A 224 31.86 2.47 -5.65
N ASN A 225 31.31 3.66 -5.36
CA ASN A 225 31.97 4.67 -4.52
C ASN A 225 31.44 4.70 -3.08
N LYS A 226 30.49 3.83 -2.73
CA LYS A 226 29.91 3.80 -1.39
C LYS A 226 30.87 3.13 -0.42
N SER A 227 31.60 3.93 0.36
CA SER A 227 32.30 3.44 1.54
C SER A 227 31.31 3.28 2.69
N TYR A 228 31.23 2.08 3.28
CA TYR A 228 30.52 1.87 4.52
C TYR A 228 31.35 2.46 5.65
N VAL A 229 30.86 3.50 6.30
CA VAL A 229 31.33 3.84 7.64
C VAL A 229 30.61 2.88 8.57
N ALA A 230 31.32 1.91 9.15
CA ALA A 230 30.79 1.14 10.26
C ALA A 230 30.52 2.13 11.40
N GLY A 231 29.27 2.24 11.83
CA GLY A 231 28.93 3.04 13.00
C GLY A 231 29.43 2.34 14.26
N ASP A 232 30.08 3.11 15.13
CA ASP A 232 30.31 2.77 16.54
C ASP A 232 28.97 2.63 17.31
#